data_AF-A0A161SIV7-F1
#
_entry.id   AF-A0A161SIV7-F1
#
_cell.length_a   1.000
_cell.length_b   1.000
_cell.length_c   1.000
_cell.angle_alpha   90.00
_cell.angle_beta   90.00
_cell.angle_gamma   90.00
#
_symmetry.space_group_name_H-M   'P 1'
#
loop_
_entity.id
_entity.type
_entity.pdbx_description
1 polymer ?
#
loop_
_entity_poly.entity_id
_entity_poly.type
_entity_poly.pdbx_seq_one_letter_code
_entity_poly.pdbx_strand_id
1 'polypeptide(L)'
;MKVLDVQQFHEGLHRNIEKLNRLEEEIQGIKQAVEELVLLEDALKGEGGNAIRSFYQECHLPLLAFFVSFKSRFAGTLRRIGEALNSFEPDKLGYIRQEFLEGEVQAGLEEIRRITGTLTDETNSIMDSLADIVSLPHLDDSEVQEGDRNWGGIDTCNPHRIQLPTIRVECYGE
;
A
#
# COMPACT_ATOMS: atom_id res chain seq x y z
N MET A 1 -26.95 4.89 -0.87
CA MET A 1 -26.75 3.45 -0.57
C MET A 1 -25.41 3.04 -1.16
N LYS A 2 -24.45 2.58 -0.34
CA LYS A 2 -23.12 2.15 -0.83
C LYS A 2 -23.13 0.64 -1.12
N VAL A 3 -22.40 0.23 -2.15
CA VAL A 3 -22.37 -1.14 -2.68
C VAL A 3 -20.94 -1.49 -3.09
N LEU A 4 -20.48 -2.70 -2.77
CA LEU A 4 -19.23 -3.27 -3.26
C LEU A 4 -19.50 -4.02 -4.58
N ASP A 5 -18.86 -3.59 -5.66
CA ASP A 5 -18.82 -4.28 -6.94
C ASP A 5 -17.75 -5.37 -6.91
N VAL A 6 -18.18 -6.63 -7.00
CA VAL A 6 -17.30 -7.81 -6.86
C VAL A 6 -16.27 -7.86 -7.98
N GLN A 7 -16.66 -7.53 -9.21
CA GLN A 7 -15.76 -7.52 -10.37
C GLN A 7 -14.67 -6.47 -10.17
N GLN A 8 -15.06 -5.24 -9.87
CA GLN A 8 -14.13 -4.13 -9.70
C GLN A 8 -13.13 -4.40 -8.57
N PHE A 9 -13.59 -5.03 -7.49
CA PHE A 9 -12.75 -5.40 -6.37
C PHE A 9 -11.72 -6.47 -6.74
N HIS A 10 -12.14 -7.54 -7.42
CA HIS A 10 -11.22 -8.58 -7.92
C HIS A 10 -10.17 -8.01 -8.88
N GLU A 11 -10.56 -7.13 -9.79
CA GLU A 11 -9.62 -6.45 -10.68
C GLU A 11 -8.63 -5.57 -9.89
N GLY A 12 -9.11 -4.89 -8.85
CA GLY A 12 -8.26 -4.12 -7.93
C GLY A 12 -7.22 -4.98 -7.22
N LEU A 13 -7.61 -6.13 -6.69
CA LEU A 13 -6.68 -7.08 -6.08
C LEU A 13 -5.64 -7.57 -7.10
N HIS A 14 -6.06 -7.92 -8.31
CA HIS A 14 -5.18 -8.40 -9.36
C HIS A 14 -4.14 -7.35 -9.75
N ARG A 15 -4.59 -6.12 -10.03
CA ARG A 15 -3.69 -4.99 -10.36
C ARG A 15 -2.66 -4.73 -9.26
N ASN A 16 -3.05 -4.83 -7.99
CA ASN A 16 -2.10 -4.65 -6.88
C ASN A 16 -1.08 -5.79 -6.80
N ILE A 17 -1.49 -7.04 -7.01
CA ILE A 17 -0.56 -8.18 -7.08
C ILE A 17 0.44 -8.00 -8.24
N GLU A 18 -0.01 -7.55 -9.41
CA GLU A 18 0.88 -7.27 -10.54
C GLU A 18 1.88 -6.15 -10.24
N LYS A 19 1.43 -5.06 -9.60
CA LYS A 19 2.32 -3.97 -9.15
C LYS A 19 3.38 -4.49 -8.19
N LEU A 20 2.99 -5.33 -7.22
CA LEU A 20 3.93 -5.95 -6.28
C LEU A 20 4.97 -6.83 -6.99
N ASN A 21 4.58 -7.55 -8.05
CA ASN A 21 5.53 -8.35 -8.84
C ASN A 21 6.56 -7.46 -9.56
N ARG A 22 6.13 -6.34 -10.14
CA ARG A 22 7.06 -5.39 -10.80
C ARG A 22 8.04 -4.77 -9.81
N LEU A 23 7.56 -4.36 -8.63
CA LEU A 23 8.43 -3.84 -7.56
C LEU A 23 9.46 -4.87 -7.10
N GLU A 24 9.12 -6.15 -7.08
CA GLU A 24 10.08 -7.21 -6.76
C GLU A 24 11.21 -7.29 -7.81
N GLU A 25 10.89 -7.18 -9.10
CA GLU A 25 11.89 -7.19 -10.17
C GLU A 25 12.88 -6.02 -10.03
N GLU A 26 12.38 -4.82 -9.74
CA GLU A 26 13.21 -3.63 -9.50
C GLU A 26 14.12 -3.82 -8.28
N ILE A 27 13.57 -4.35 -7.18
CA ILE A 27 14.33 -4.56 -5.94
C ILE A 27 15.37 -5.68 -6.06
N GLN A 28 15.10 -6.72 -6.86
CA GLN A 28 16.10 -7.71 -7.20
C GLN A 28 17.28 -7.08 -7.96
N GLY A 29 17.01 -6.15 -8.88
CA GLY A 29 18.04 -5.39 -9.58
C GLY A 29 18.89 -4.54 -8.63
N ILE A 30 18.25 -3.82 -7.70
CA ILE A 30 18.96 -3.04 -6.67
C ILE A 30 19.80 -3.94 -5.77
N LYS A 31 19.23 -5.07 -5.32
CA LYS A 31 19.94 -6.05 -4.51
C LYS A 31 21.21 -6.54 -5.20
N GLN A 32 21.12 -6.88 -6.49
CA GLN A 32 22.28 -7.29 -7.27
C GLN A 32 23.34 -6.18 -7.33
N ALA A 33 22.95 -4.94 -7.62
CA ALA A 33 23.88 -3.81 -7.66
C ALA A 33 24.56 -3.56 -6.30
N VAL A 34 23.83 -3.72 -5.19
CA VAL A 34 24.38 -3.61 -3.84
C VAL A 34 25.34 -4.77 -3.54
N GLU A 35 25.00 -6.00 -3.94
CA GLU A 35 25.90 -7.16 -3.82
C GLU A 35 27.20 -6.93 -4.59
N GLU A 36 27.13 -6.38 -5.81
CA GLU A 36 28.31 -6.02 -6.61
C GLU A 36 29.15 -4.92 -5.95
N LEU A 37 28.52 -3.88 -5.38
CA LEU A 37 29.22 -2.80 -4.66
C LEU A 37 30.01 -3.33 -3.46
N VAL A 38 29.41 -4.25 -2.69
CA VAL A 38 30.05 -4.86 -1.51
C VAL A 38 31.26 -5.72 -1.90
N LEU A 39 31.37 -6.16 -3.15
CA LEU A 39 32.51 -6.92 -3.69
C LEU A 39 33.63 -6.05 -4.25
N LEU A 40 33.49 -4.71 -4.28
CA LEU A 40 34.49 -3.78 -4.80
C LEU A 40 35.68 -3.56 -3.83
N GLU A 41 36.33 -4.63 -3.37
CA GLU A 41 37.42 -4.57 -2.39
C GLU A 41 38.63 -3.79 -2.92
N ASP A 42 38.98 -3.97 -4.20
CA ASP A 42 40.13 -3.32 -4.82
C ASP A 42 39.90 -1.83 -5.12
N ALA A 43 38.66 -1.47 -5.44
CA ALA A 43 38.28 -0.08 -5.78
C ALA A 43 37.93 0.74 -4.54
N LEU A 44 37.27 0.15 -3.54
CA LEU A 44 36.85 0.78 -2.29
C LEU A 44 37.74 0.37 -1.11
N LYS A 45 39.05 0.46 -1.24
CA LYS A 45 39.98 0.03 -0.17
C LYS A 45 40.15 1.05 0.97
N GLY A 46 40.81 0.61 2.05
CA GLY A 46 41.10 1.41 3.24
C GLY A 46 39.90 1.53 4.19
N GLU A 47 40.07 2.22 5.31
CA GLU A 47 39.03 2.28 6.37
C GLU A 47 37.70 2.88 5.88
N GLY A 48 37.75 3.97 5.09
CA GLY A 48 36.53 4.58 4.54
C GLY A 48 35.82 3.70 3.52
N GLY A 49 36.56 3.04 2.63
CA GLY A 49 35.98 2.14 1.66
C GLY A 49 35.43 0.85 2.28
N ASN A 50 36.09 0.34 3.33
CA ASN A 50 35.55 -0.74 4.15
C ASN A 50 34.25 -0.33 4.86
N ALA A 51 34.19 0.89 5.42
CA ALA A 51 32.99 1.40 6.07
C ALA A 51 31.80 1.51 5.10
N ILE A 52 32.04 1.98 3.86
CA ILE A 52 31.00 2.02 2.81
C ILE A 52 30.51 0.60 2.51
N ARG A 53 31.40 -0.37 2.23
CA ARG A 53 30.97 -1.74 1.91
C ARG A 53 30.20 -2.38 3.07
N SER A 54 30.67 -2.24 4.31
CA SER A 54 29.96 -2.73 5.50
C SER A 54 28.58 -2.09 5.66
N PHE A 55 28.44 -0.78 5.44
CA PHE A 55 27.14 -0.11 5.53
C PHE A 55 26.09 -0.71 4.58
N TYR A 56 26.46 -0.96 3.33
CA TYR A 56 25.57 -1.59 2.35
C TYR A 56 25.33 -3.07 2.65
N GLN A 57 26.36 -3.80 3.08
CA GLN A 57 26.25 -5.21 3.41
C GLN A 57 25.37 -5.46 4.63
N GLU A 58 25.54 -4.68 5.69
CA GLU A 58 24.94 -4.91 7.01
C GLU A 58 23.59 -4.21 7.18
N CYS A 59 23.35 -3.12 6.45
CA CYS A 59 22.08 -2.39 6.52
C CYS A 59 21.18 -2.63 5.29
N HIS A 60 21.73 -2.53 4.08
CA HIS A 60 20.89 -2.50 2.86
C HIS A 60 20.51 -3.90 2.37
N LEU A 61 21.43 -4.86 2.38
CA LEU A 61 21.10 -6.24 1.96
C LEU A 61 20.01 -6.88 2.83
N PRO A 62 20.03 -6.79 4.18
CA PRO A 62 18.96 -7.33 5.01
C PRO A 62 17.61 -6.65 4.75
N LEU A 63 17.62 -5.34 4.53
CA LEU A 63 16.43 -4.57 4.21
C LEU A 63 15.80 -4.99 2.88
N LEU A 64 16.60 -5.16 1.82
CA LEU A 64 16.11 -5.62 0.51
C LEU A 64 15.56 -7.05 0.59
N ALA A 65 16.21 -7.93 1.38
CA ALA A 65 15.70 -9.27 1.64
C ALA A 65 14.37 -9.26 2.42
N PHE A 66 14.24 -8.34 3.39
CA PHE A 66 12.99 -8.12 4.11
C PHE A 66 11.87 -7.68 3.14
N PHE A 67 12.13 -6.75 2.23
CA PHE A 67 11.13 -6.30 1.27
C PHE A 67 10.58 -7.45 0.40
N VAL A 68 11.46 -8.30 -0.14
CA VAL A 68 11.04 -9.46 -0.95
C VAL A 68 10.13 -10.39 -0.13
N SER A 69 10.49 -10.63 1.13
CA SER A 69 9.68 -11.45 2.05
C SER A 69 8.34 -10.79 2.38
N PHE A 70 8.34 -9.49 2.64
CA PHE A 70 7.16 -8.69 2.92
C PHE A 70 6.19 -8.71 1.72
N LYS A 71 6.68 -8.43 0.51
CA LYS A 71 5.90 -8.46 -0.72
C LYS A 71 5.21 -9.81 -0.90
N SER A 72 5.91 -10.91 -0.65
CA SER A 72 5.35 -12.26 -0.75
C SER A 72 4.18 -12.46 0.20
N ARG A 73 4.34 -12.03 1.46
CA ARG A 73 3.27 -12.06 2.46
C ARG A 73 2.08 -11.21 2.04
N PHE A 74 2.32 -9.99 1.55
CA PHE A 74 1.26 -9.07 1.17
C PHE A 74 0.45 -9.57 -0.03
N ALA A 75 1.12 -10.06 -1.08
CA ALA A 75 0.45 -10.72 -2.20
C ALA A 75 -0.35 -11.95 -1.74
N GLY A 76 0.16 -12.70 -0.76
CA GLY A 76 -0.57 -13.79 -0.11
C GLY A 76 -1.86 -13.33 0.56
N THR A 77 -1.82 -12.23 1.31
CA THR A 77 -3.00 -11.64 1.95
C THR A 77 -4.04 -11.20 0.91
N LEU A 78 -3.62 -10.49 -0.16
CA LEU A 78 -4.54 -10.06 -1.23
C LEU A 78 -5.24 -11.24 -1.91
N ARG A 79 -4.53 -12.35 -2.14
CA ARG A 79 -5.13 -13.58 -2.67
C ARG A 79 -6.19 -14.15 -1.71
N ARG A 80 -5.89 -14.24 -0.42
CA ARG A 80 -6.85 -14.72 0.59
C ARG A 80 -8.10 -13.85 0.68
N ILE A 81 -7.95 -12.53 0.56
CA ILE A 81 -9.09 -11.61 0.50
C ILE A 81 -9.95 -11.93 -0.74
N GLY A 82 -9.33 -12.13 -1.90
CA GLY A 82 -10.05 -12.53 -3.11
C GLY A 82 -10.76 -13.87 -2.98
N GLU A 83 -10.13 -14.87 -2.34
CA GLU A 83 -10.74 -16.17 -2.05
C GLU A 83 -11.93 -16.05 -1.09
N ALA A 84 -11.79 -15.24 -0.04
CA ALA A 84 -12.86 -14.98 0.92
C ALA A 84 -14.04 -14.27 0.26
N LEU A 85 -13.78 -13.26 -0.58
CA LEU A 85 -14.83 -12.58 -1.35
C LEU A 85 -15.56 -13.55 -2.28
N ASN A 86 -14.83 -14.36 -3.04
CA ASN A 86 -15.42 -15.34 -3.95
C ASN A 86 -16.20 -16.45 -3.18
N SER A 87 -15.83 -16.76 -1.94
CA SER A 87 -16.59 -17.67 -1.08
C SER A 87 -17.86 -17.03 -0.53
N PHE A 88 -17.85 -15.72 -0.29
CA PHE A 88 -18.98 -14.97 0.27
C PHE A 88 -20.00 -14.59 -0.81
N GLU A 89 -19.52 -14.10 -1.95
CA GLU A 89 -20.30 -13.74 -3.14
C GLU A 89 -19.64 -14.37 -4.38
N PRO A 90 -20.10 -15.56 -4.82
CA PRO A 90 -19.53 -16.27 -5.95
C PRO A 90 -19.93 -15.68 -7.30
N ASP A 91 -20.97 -14.84 -7.37
CA ASP A 91 -21.31 -14.13 -8.59
C ASP A 91 -20.31 -13.00 -8.85
N LYS A 92 -19.54 -13.12 -9.93
CA LYS A 92 -18.55 -12.12 -10.32
C LYS A 92 -19.16 -10.77 -10.70
N LEU A 93 -20.43 -10.75 -11.09
CA LEU A 93 -21.20 -9.53 -11.37
C LEU A 93 -22.10 -9.15 -10.18
N GLY A 94 -21.88 -9.80 -9.03
CA GLY A 94 -22.60 -9.58 -7.79
C GLY A 94 -22.29 -8.23 -7.15
N TYR A 95 -23.20 -7.82 -6.28
CA TYR A 95 -23.15 -6.55 -5.56
C TYR A 95 -23.47 -6.79 -4.09
N ILE A 96 -22.55 -6.39 -3.20
CA ILE A 96 -22.77 -6.52 -1.75
C ILE A 96 -23.15 -5.16 -1.20
N ARG A 97 -24.33 -5.03 -0.58
CA ARG A 97 -24.76 -3.76 0.04
C ARG A 97 -24.01 -3.53 1.34
N GLN A 98 -23.71 -2.26 1.63
CA GLN A 98 -23.04 -1.82 2.85
C GLN A 98 -23.66 -2.40 4.14
N GLU A 99 -24.98 -2.51 4.18
CA GLU A 99 -25.76 -3.01 5.32
C GLU A 99 -25.35 -4.45 5.73
N PHE A 100 -24.80 -5.23 4.79
CA PHE A 100 -24.29 -6.59 5.03
C PHE A 100 -22.81 -6.62 5.45
N LEU A 101 -22.13 -5.47 5.43
CA LEU A 101 -20.73 -5.30 5.81
C LEU A 101 -20.59 -4.60 7.18
N GLU A 102 -21.69 -4.48 7.94
CA GLU A 102 -21.65 -3.97 9.30
C GLU A 102 -21.12 -5.05 10.27
N GLY A 103 -20.19 -4.68 11.15
CA GLY A 103 -19.50 -5.61 12.06
C GLY A 103 -18.03 -5.85 11.68
N GLU A 104 -17.63 -7.10 11.43
CA GLU A 104 -16.22 -7.50 11.24
C GLU A 104 -15.53 -6.84 10.02
N VAL A 105 -16.30 -6.45 9.00
CA VAL A 105 -15.75 -5.81 7.80
C VAL A 105 -15.31 -4.36 8.08
N GLN A 106 -16.03 -3.62 8.94
CA GLN A 106 -15.58 -2.30 9.39
C GLN A 106 -14.27 -2.39 10.18
N ALA A 107 -14.18 -3.34 11.11
CA ALA A 107 -12.94 -3.59 11.85
C ALA A 107 -11.78 -4.02 10.92
N GLY A 108 -12.08 -4.78 9.87
CA GLY A 108 -11.11 -5.14 8.82
C GLY A 108 -10.62 -3.94 8.03
N LEU A 109 -11.50 -3.00 7.66
CA LEU A 109 -11.11 -1.76 6.96
C LEU A 109 -10.22 -0.86 7.83
N GLU A 110 -10.57 -0.70 9.11
CA GLU A 110 -9.74 0.08 10.06
C GLU A 110 -8.34 -0.53 10.25
N GLU A 111 -8.26 -1.86 10.30
CA GLU A 111 -6.97 -2.56 10.40
C GLU A 111 -6.15 -2.41 9.10
N ILE A 112 -6.80 -2.47 7.92
CA ILE A 112 -6.14 -2.21 6.63
C ILE A 112 -5.59 -0.79 6.60
N ARG A 113 -6.33 0.20 7.09
CA ARG A 113 -5.89 1.59 7.18
C ARG A 113 -4.65 1.74 8.07
N ARG A 114 -4.68 1.12 9.25
CA ARG A 114 -3.57 1.16 10.22
C ARG A 114 -2.32 0.51 9.64
N ILE A 115 -2.45 -0.66 9.03
CA ILE A 115 -1.34 -1.38 8.40
C ILE A 115 -0.78 -0.55 7.24
N THR A 116 -1.63 -0.04 6.35
CA THR A 116 -1.18 0.72 5.17
C THR A 116 -0.42 1.98 5.56
N GLY A 117 -0.92 2.75 6.55
CA GLY A 117 -0.22 3.95 7.04
C GLY A 117 1.13 3.60 7.67
N THR A 118 1.15 2.59 8.55
CA THR A 118 2.40 2.14 9.21
C THR A 118 3.45 1.75 8.17
N LEU A 119 3.06 1.02 7.13
CA LEU A 119 4.00 0.57 6.10
C LEU A 119 4.43 1.67 5.15
N THR A 120 3.55 2.62 4.84
CA THR A 120 3.88 3.80 4.04
C THR A 120 4.93 4.63 4.77
N ASP A 121 4.73 4.85 6.07
CA ASP A 121 5.68 5.56 6.93
C ASP A 121 7.03 4.83 7.05
N GLU A 122 7.00 3.53 7.30
CA GLU A 122 8.22 2.70 7.36
C GLU A 122 8.98 2.74 6.03
N THR A 123 8.27 2.62 4.91
CA THR A 123 8.89 2.62 3.57
C THR A 123 9.43 3.99 3.20
N ASN A 124 8.72 5.08 3.52
CA ASN A 124 9.21 6.44 3.30
C ASN A 124 10.45 6.72 4.17
N SER A 125 10.47 6.23 5.42
CA SER A 125 11.67 6.31 6.27
C SER A 125 12.86 5.53 5.69
N ILE A 126 12.61 4.42 5.01
CA ILE A 126 13.64 3.68 4.27
C ILE A 126 14.08 4.45 3.02
N MET A 127 13.15 5.04 2.26
CA MET A 127 13.49 5.86 1.10
C MET A 127 14.33 7.08 1.50
N ASP A 128 14.04 7.68 2.66
CA ASP A 128 14.83 8.77 3.23
C ASP A 128 16.25 8.34 3.59
N SER A 129 16.44 7.12 4.10
CA SER A 129 17.79 6.62 4.41
C SER A 129 18.62 6.29 3.17
N LEU A 130 17.96 6.11 2.01
CA LEU A 130 18.59 5.87 0.71
C LEU A 130 18.84 7.16 -0.10
N ALA A 131 18.38 8.32 0.40
CA ALA A 131 18.42 9.59 -0.32
C ALA A 131 19.85 10.04 -0.72
N ASP A 132 20.87 9.60 0.02
CA ASP A 132 22.29 9.86 -0.28
C ASP A 132 22.77 9.18 -1.58
N ILE A 133 22.05 8.16 -2.03
CA ILE A 133 22.41 7.30 -3.17
C ILE A 133 21.55 7.67 -4.37
N VAL A 134 20.24 7.79 -4.15
CA VAL A 134 19.26 8.11 -5.17
C VAL A 134 18.05 8.75 -4.52
N SER A 135 17.55 9.83 -5.11
CA SER A 135 16.29 10.43 -4.66
C SER A 135 15.14 9.59 -5.20
N LEU A 136 14.42 8.94 -4.28
CA LEU A 136 13.21 8.20 -4.58
C LEU A 136 11.98 9.01 -4.14
N PRO A 137 10.94 9.09 -4.98
CA PRO A 137 9.69 9.73 -4.57
C PRO A 137 9.05 8.90 -3.44
N HIS A 138 8.52 9.59 -2.44
CA HIS A 138 7.77 8.96 -1.34
C HIS A 138 6.46 8.35 -1.82
N LEU A 139 6.08 7.28 -1.14
CA LEU A 139 4.76 6.69 -1.25
C LEU A 139 3.74 7.62 -0.60
N ASP A 140 2.61 7.81 -1.29
CA ASP A 140 1.46 8.56 -0.81
C ASP A 140 0.27 7.60 -0.70
N ASP A 141 -0.16 7.31 0.53
CA ASP A 141 -1.32 6.47 0.81
C ASP A 141 -2.61 7.28 1.02
N SER A 142 -2.59 8.58 0.74
CA SER A 142 -3.74 9.48 0.94
C SER A 142 -5.01 8.97 0.25
N GLU A 143 -4.91 8.38 -0.94
CA GLU A 143 -6.07 7.81 -1.64
C GLU A 143 -6.66 6.57 -0.94
N VAL A 144 -5.81 5.74 -0.30
CA VAL A 144 -6.26 4.57 0.48
C VAL A 144 -6.87 5.03 1.80
N GLN A 145 -6.26 6.03 2.43
CA GLN A 145 -6.77 6.67 3.64
C GLN A 145 -8.10 7.43 3.38
N GLU A 146 -8.27 8.05 2.21
CA GLU A 146 -9.48 8.78 1.81
C GLU A 146 -10.61 7.85 1.38
N GLY A 147 -10.31 6.76 0.69
CA GLY A 147 -11.30 5.73 0.35
C GLY A 147 -12.01 5.15 1.58
N ASP A 148 -11.30 5.06 2.70
CA ASP A 148 -11.82 4.66 4.02
C ASP A 148 -12.46 5.83 4.81
N ARG A 149 -11.91 7.06 4.74
CA ARG A 149 -12.58 8.24 5.36
C ARG A 149 -13.94 8.55 4.73
N ASN A 150 -14.11 8.30 3.44
CA ASN A 150 -15.40 8.45 2.75
C ASN A 150 -16.41 7.34 3.15
N TRP A 151 -15.96 6.34 3.92
CA TRP A 151 -16.78 5.33 4.58
C TRP A 151 -17.23 5.78 5.98
N GLY A 152 -16.36 6.43 6.77
CA GLY A 152 -16.61 6.85 8.16
C GLY A 152 -16.88 8.34 8.43
N GLY A 153 -17.13 9.18 7.41
CA GLY A 153 -17.23 10.63 7.56
C GLY A 153 -18.54 11.28 7.08
N ILE A 154 -19.65 11.09 7.81
CA ILE A 154 -20.77 12.06 7.82
C ILE A 154 -21.18 12.35 9.27
N ASP A 155 -20.26 12.87 10.07
CA ASP A 155 -20.60 13.46 11.38
C ASP A 155 -20.27 14.97 11.46
N THR A 156 -19.93 15.60 10.33
CA THR A 156 -19.73 17.06 10.28
C THR A 156 -20.52 17.72 9.16
N CYS A 157 -21.82 17.41 9.07
CA CYS A 157 -22.77 18.32 8.46
C CYS A 157 -22.99 19.51 9.41
N ASN A 158 -22.10 20.50 9.36
CA ASN A 158 -22.35 21.81 9.96
C ASN A 158 -23.21 22.64 8.99
N PRO A 159 -24.49 22.94 9.30
CA PRO A 159 -25.42 23.56 8.35
C PRO A 159 -25.14 25.05 8.08
N HIS A 160 -24.06 25.62 8.61
CA HIS A 160 -23.77 27.06 8.51
C HIS A 160 -22.36 27.36 8.02
N ARG A 161 -22.03 26.94 6.80
CA ARG A 161 -21.14 27.65 5.86
C ARG A 161 -20.80 26.71 4.71
N ILE A 162 -21.37 26.98 3.55
CA ILE A 162 -20.66 27.23 2.29
C ILE A 162 -21.71 27.74 1.32
N GLN A 163 -21.48 28.95 0.82
CA GLN A 163 -22.32 29.62 -0.14
C GLN A 163 -21.44 29.84 -1.36
N LEU A 164 -21.54 28.98 -2.36
CA LEU A 164 -21.14 29.25 -3.74
C LEU A 164 -21.97 28.39 -4.72
N PRO A 165 -22.15 28.86 -5.97
CA PRO A 165 -23.38 28.67 -6.72
C PRO A 165 -23.33 27.46 -7.65
N THR A 166 -24.53 26.97 -7.96
CA THR A 166 -24.82 26.09 -9.11
C THR A 166 -24.40 24.64 -8.92
N ILE A 167 -25.17 23.90 -8.14
CA ILE A 167 -25.72 22.57 -8.47
C ILE A 167 -26.78 22.27 -7.39
N ARG A 168 -28.03 22.08 -7.81
CA ARG A 168 -29.16 21.77 -6.92
C ARG A 168 -29.18 20.27 -6.72
N VAL A 169 -28.78 19.80 -5.54
CA VAL A 169 -29.02 18.40 -5.12
C VAL A 169 -30.29 18.43 -4.28
N GLU A 170 -31.40 17.93 -4.84
CA GLU A 170 -32.64 17.74 -4.10
C GLU A 170 -32.56 16.40 -3.35
N CYS A 171 -32.54 16.45 -2.03
CA CYS A 171 -32.73 15.29 -1.17
C CYS A 171 -34.23 15.01 -1.07
N TYR A 172 -34.70 13.90 -1.64
CA TYR A 172 -36.02 13.34 -1.34
C TYR A 172 -35.88 12.38 -0.15
N GLY A 173 -36.60 12.67 0.93
CA GLY A 173 -36.82 11.75 2.03
C GLY A 173 -38.21 11.15 1.95
N GLU A 174 -38.29 9.85 2.21
CA GLU A 174 -39.32 9.21 3.04
C GLU A 174 -38.61 8.27 4.02
#